data_AF-A0A7V5C7J2-F1
#
_entry.id   AF-A0A7V5C7J2-F1
#
_cell.length_a   1.000
_cell.length_b   1.000
_cell.length_c   1.000
_cell.angle_alpha   90.00
_cell.angle_beta   90.00
_cell.angle_gamma   90.00
#
_symmetry.space_group_name_H-M   'P 1'
#
loop_
_entity.id
_entity.type
_entity.pdbx_description
1 polymer ?
#
loop_
_entity_poly.entity_id
_entity_poly.type
_entity_poly.pdbx_seq_one_letter_code
_entity_poly.pdbx_strand_id
1 'polypeptide(L)'
;SDWQAYGDLKKDNFHIRPKATDITDTDAESLCSECGNSFSQEEMIRYGNSYVCADCKPAFVQKLKEGILPEDILKYAGFRIRSCAKFLDGFIITGGTVLLAAVFGIISSSGSGGSYVFQKILPYMQPVSMVIVIIYETWFVGRFGATPGKMICRIKVVTADGGRVSYLRAFGRYFATFLSGIILCIGYIMAAFDGQKRALHDRICSTRVIRK
;
A
#
# COMPACT_ATOMS: atom_id res chain seq x y z
N SER A 1 -28.21 8.23 -19.81
CA SER A 1 -27.41 7.46 -18.83
C SER A 1 -26.99 8.40 -17.72
N ASP A 2 -27.69 8.38 -16.59
CA ASP A 2 -27.46 9.26 -15.43
C ASP A 2 -26.37 8.68 -14.51
N TRP A 3 -25.14 8.66 -15.03
CA TRP A 3 -23.99 8.18 -14.26
C TRP A 3 -23.35 9.36 -13.49
N GLN A 4 -23.21 9.22 -12.17
CA GLN A 4 -22.52 10.17 -11.29
C GLN A 4 -21.44 9.45 -10.48
N ALA A 5 -20.30 10.11 -10.25
CA ALA A 5 -19.21 9.55 -9.45
C ALA A 5 -19.63 9.37 -7.98
N TYR A 6 -19.16 8.30 -7.32
CA TYR A 6 -19.55 7.99 -5.94
C TYR A 6 -19.29 9.13 -4.95
N GLY A 7 -18.21 9.90 -5.15
CA GLY A 7 -17.87 11.05 -4.31
C GLY A 7 -18.91 12.17 -4.34
N ASP A 8 -19.71 12.24 -5.41
CA ASP A 8 -20.73 13.26 -5.64
C ASP A 8 -22.14 12.77 -5.28
N LEU A 9 -22.30 11.50 -4.89
CA LEU A 9 -23.58 10.96 -4.43
C LEU A 9 -23.88 11.48 -3.02
N LYS A 10 -24.95 12.28 -2.89
CA LYS A 10 -25.54 12.60 -1.58
C LYS A 10 -25.96 11.30 -0.90
N LYS A 11 -25.46 11.05 0.32
CA LYS A 11 -25.80 9.88 1.16
C LYS A 11 -27.31 9.73 1.35
N ASP A 12 -28.02 10.85 1.24
CA ASP A 12 -29.46 11.05 1.37
C ASP A 12 -30.27 10.34 0.26
N ASN A 13 -29.65 9.98 -0.87
CA ASN A 13 -30.29 9.23 -1.96
C ASN A 13 -30.44 7.73 -1.66
N PHE A 14 -29.78 7.24 -0.62
CA PHE A 14 -30.04 5.90 -0.09
C PHE A 14 -31.08 6.05 1.02
N HIS A 15 -32.36 5.96 0.66
CA HIS A 15 -33.45 5.84 1.63
C HIS A 15 -33.34 4.48 2.35
N ILE A 16 -32.44 4.39 3.33
CA ILE A 16 -32.35 3.26 4.25
C ILE A 16 -33.57 3.37 5.16
N ARG A 17 -34.66 2.69 4.80
CA ARG A 17 -35.78 2.49 5.72
C ARG A 17 -35.38 1.37 6.67
N PRO A 18 -35.41 1.57 8.00
CA PRO A 18 -35.27 0.46 8.93
C PRO A 18 -36.48 -0.45 8.73
N LYS A 19 -36.25 -1.65 8.19
CA LYS A 19 -37.28 -2.67 8.10
C LYS A 19 -37.31 -3.40 9.45
N ALA A 20 -38.18 -2.95 10.33
CA ALA A 20 -38.56 -3.74 11.50
C ALA A 20 -39.53 -4.83 11.02
N THR A 21 -39.22 -6.11 11.26
CA THR A 21 -40.21 -7.14 11.58
C THR A 21 -39.57 -8.49 11.91
N ASP A 22 -40.02 -8.98 13.06
CA ASP A 22 -40.26 -10.35 13.52
C ASP A 22 -39.18 -11.43 13.55
N ILE A 23 -39.06 -11.96 14.77
CA ILE A 23 -38.20 -13.02 15.26
C ILE A 23 -38.88 -14.34 14.96
N THR A 24 -38.32 -15.15 14.06
CA THR A 24 -38.37 -16.62 14.13
C THR A 24 -37.25 -17.24 13.31
N ASP A 25 -36.55 -18.17 13.94
CA ASP A 25 -35.68 -19.22 13.39
C ASP A 25 -34.23 -18.91 13.00
N THR A 26 -33.43 -19.96 13.17
CA THR A 26 -31.98 -20.05 13.34
C THR A 26 -31.17 -19.74 12.08
N ASP A 27 -31.30 -18.53 11.55
CA ASP A 27 -30.47 -18.07 10.45
C ASP A 27 -29.20 -17.41 10.98
N ALA A 28 -28.06 -17.77 10.39
CA ALA A 28 -26.79 -17.18 10.77
C ALA A 28 -26.77 -15.69 10.39
N GLU A 29 -27.17 -14.80 11.30
CA GLU A 29 -27.16 -13.36 11.08
C GLU A 29 -25.75 -12.84 10.80
N SER A 30 -25.62 -11.94 9.82
CA SER A 30 -24.34 -11.29 9.50
C SER A 30 -24.51 -9.79 9.30
N LEU A 31 -23.44 -9.04 9.59
CA LEU A 31 -23.43 -7.57 9.48
C LEU A 31 -23.13 -7.14 8.04
N CYS A 32 -23.88 -6.17 7.57
CA CYS A 32 -23.61 -5.52 6.28
C CYS A 32 -22.33 -4.66 6.39
N SER A 33 -21.32 -4.93 5.54
CA SER A 33 -20.05 -4.18 5.50
C SER A 33 -20.19 -2.71 5.05
N GLU A 34 -21.38 -2.28 4.65
CA GLU A 34 -21.64 -0.92 4.15
C GLU A 34 -22.48 -0.09 5.13
N CYS A 35 -23.65 -0.60 5.55
CA CYS A 35 -24.53 0.12 6.49
C CYS A 35 -24.36 -0.30 7.96
N GLY A 36 -23.69 -1.42 8.25
CA GLY A 36 -23.48 -1.91 9.62
C GLY A 36 -24.69 -2.56 10.28
N ASN A 37 -25.83 -2.68 9.58
CA ASN A 37 -27.02 -3.36 10.11
C ASN A 37 -26.90 -4.89 9.99
N SER A 38 -27.57 -5.63 10.87
CA SER A 38 -27.68 -7.09 10.83
C SER A 38 -28.81 -7.51 9.89
N PHE A 39 -28.55 -8.53 9.08
CA PHE A 39 -29.55 -9.17 8.22
C PHE A 39 -29.31 -10.68 8.21
N SER A 40 -30.35 -11.45 7.83
CA SER A 40 -30.19 -12.88 7.54
C SER A 40 -29.26 -13.06 6.35
N GLN A 41 -28.34 -14.04 6.43
CA GLN A 41 -27.37 -14.32 5.36
C GLN A 41 -28.02 -14.63 4.00
N GLU A 42 -29.27 -15.12 4.00
CA GLU A 42 -30.01 -15.42 2.77
C GLU A 42 -30.45 -14.15 2.01
N GLU A 43 -30.66 -13.05 2.74
CA GLU A 43 -31.03 -11.75 2.17
C GLU A 43 -29.80 -10.92 1.73
N MET A 44 -28.59 -11.46 1.93
CA MET A 44 -27.34 -10.77 1.69
C MET A 44 -26.54 -11.38 0.56
N ILE A 45 -25.92 -10.52 -0.25
CA ILE A 45 -24.97 -10.96 -1.25
C ILE A 45 -23.59 -11.10 -0.60
N ARG A 46 -22.94 -12.24 -0.81
CA ARG A 46 -21.58 -12.48 -0.36
C ARG A 46 -20.59 -12.14 -1.46
N TYR A 47 -19.68 -11.22 -1.17
CA TYR A 47 -18.53 -10.91 -2.02
C TYR A 47 -17.24 -11.16 -1.24
N GLY A 48 -16.59 -12.30 -1.52
CA GLY A 48 -15.41 -12.76 -0.79
C GLY A 48 -15.76 -13.08 0.68
N ASN A 49 -15.30 -12.23 1.59
CA ASN A 49 -15.55 -12.33 3.03
C ASN A 49 -16.51 -11.26 3.58
N SER A 50 -17.07 -10.42 2.70
CA SER A 50 -18.03 -9.37 3.09
C SER A 50 -19.45 -9.73 2.69
N TYR A 51 -20.39 -9.44 3.58
CA TYR A 51 -21.81 -9.53 3.33
C TYR A 51 -22.37 -8.12 3.08
N VAL A 52 -23.22 -7.98 2.07
CA VAL A 52 -23.82 -6.70 1.69
C VAL A 52 -25.33 -6.90 1.57
N CYS A 53 -26.12 -6.03 2.20
CA CYS A 53 -27.58 -6.09 2.10
C CYS A 53 -28.06 -5.61 0.71
N ALA A 54 -29.32 -5.93 0.38
CA ALA A 54 -29.94 -5.54 -0.88
C ALA A 54 -29.91 -4.02 -1.12
N ASP A 55 -30.09 -3.21 -0.07
CA ASP A 55 -30.11 -1.74 -0.17
C ASP A 55 -28.72 -1.13 -0.44
N CYS A 56 -27.66 -1.74 0.11
CA CYS A 56 -26.29 -1.28 -0.09
C CYS A 56 -25.66 -1.81 -1.38
N LYS A 57 -26.30 -2.76 -2.06
CA LYS A 57 -25.82 -3.38 -3.30
C LYS A 57 -25.46 -2.37 -4.41
N PRO A 58 -26.27 -1.32 -4.72
CA PRO A 58 -25.94 -0.38 -5.78
C PRO A 58 -24.68 0.43 -5.47
N ALA A 59 -24.56 0.95 -4.25
CA ALA A 59 -23.37 1.66 -3.78
C ALA A 59 -22.13 0.75 -3.81
N PHE A 60 -22.26 -0.48 -3.34
CA PHE A 60 -21.17 -1.45 -3.31
C PHE A 60 -20.69 -1.83 -4.71
N VAL A 61 -21.61 -2.14 -5.63
CA VAL A 61 -21.27 -2.45 -7.03
C VAL A 61 -20.69 -1.22 -7.73
N GLN A 62 -21.15 -0.02 -7.40
CA GLN A 62 -20.55 1.20 -7.92
C GLN A 62 -19.13 1.41 -7.41
N LYS A 63 -18.87 1.22 -6.11
CA LYS A 63 -17.52 1.22 -5.55
C LYS A 63 -16.62 0.21 -6.28
N LEU A 64 -17.11 -1.00 -6.56
CA LEU A 64 -16.37 -1.99 -7.33
C LEU A 64 -16.08 -1.53 -8.77
N LYS A 65 -17.05 -0.91 -9.46
CA LYS A 65 -16.87 -0.34 -10.81
C LYS A 65 -15.84 0.80 -10.82
N GLU A 66 -15.73 1.54 -9.73
CA GLU A 66 -14.76 2.62 -9.55
C GLU A 66 -13.41 2.15 -9.00
N GLY A 67 -13.21 0.84 -8.80
CA GLY A 67 -11.97 0.29 -8.22
C GLY A 67 -11.80 0.63 -6.74
N ILE A 68 -12.87 0.99 -6.03
CA ILE A 68 -12.91 1.21 -4.59
C ILE A 68 -13.26 -0.12 -3.94
N LEU A 69 -12.26 -0.83 -3.43
CA LEU A 69 -12.51 -2.03 -2.63
C LEU A 69 -13.10 -1.65 -1.25
N PRO A 70 -14.06 -2.42 -0.73
CA PRO A 70 -14.65 -2.21 0.58
C PRO A 70 -13.58 -2.25 1.68
N GLU A 71 -13.64 -1.26 2.58
CA GLU A 71 -12.67 -1.03 3.67
C GLU A 71 -12.56 -2.22 4.64
N ASP A 72 -13.64 -2.99 4.80
CA ASP A 72 -13.69 -4.17 5.67
C ASP A 72 -12.86 -5.37 5.17
N ILE A 73 -12.53 -5.42 3.89
CA ILE A 73 -11.70 -6.51 3.33
C ILE A 73 -10.20 -6.16 3.43
N LEU A 74 -9.84 -4.86 3.45
CA LEU A 74 -8.46 -4.40 3.34
C LEU A 74 -8.12 -3.38 4.43
N LYS A 75 -7.60 -3.87 5.57
CA LYS A 75 -7.08 -3.01 6.64
C LYS A 75 -5.92 -2.16 6.11
N TYR A 76 -6.13 -0.87 5.92
CA TYR A 76 -5.07 0.04 5.45
C TYR A 76 -3.94 0.18 6.48
N ALA A 77 -2.70 0.03 6.00
CA ALA A 77 -1.52 0.24 6.80
C ALA A 77 -1.35 1.74 7.07
N GLY A 78 -1.36 2.14 8.34
CA GLY A 78 -1.17 3.53 8.73
C GLY A 78 0.28 4.00 8.67
N PHE A 79 0.46 5.30 8.86
CA PHE A 79 1.76 5.98 8.81
C PHE A 79 2.86 5.27 9.60
N ARG A 80 2.62 4.95 10.89
CA ARG A 80 3.63 4.37 11.79
C ARG A 80 4.22 3.05 11.27
N ILE A 81 3.37 2.17 10.73
CA ILE A 81 3.81 0.86 10.22
C ILE A 81 4.61 1.02 8.93
N ARG A 82 4.23 2.00 8.08
CA ARG A 82 4.99 2.32 6.87
C ARG A 82 6.34 2.95 7.19
N SER A 83 6.40 3.84 8.17
CA SER A 83 7.66 4.43 8.65
C SER A 83 8.57 3.34 9.22
N CYS A 84 8.05 2.46 10.07
CA CYS A 84 8.79 1.30 10.59
C CYS A 84 9.34 0.41 9.47
N ALA A 85 8.52 0.09 8.45
CA ALA A 85 8.97 -0.69 7.31
C ALA A 85 10.10 -0.01 6.52
N LYS A 86 10.02 1.32 6.33
CA LYS A 86 11.10 2.09 5.66
C LYS A 86 12.37 2.15 6.50
N PHE A 87 12.28 2.25 7.82
CA PHE A 87 13.45 2.15 8.70
C PHE A 87 14.11 0.77 8.60
N LEU A 88 13.32 -0.29 8.60
CA LEU A 88 13.83 -1.66 8.50
C LEU A 88 14.47 -1.94 7.13
N ASP A 89 13.83 -1.50 6.04
CA ASP A 89 14.43 -1.54 4.70
C ASP A 89 15.75 -0.75 4.67
N GLY A 90 15.80 0.40 5.35
CA GLY A 90 17.01 1.21 5.51
C GLY A 90 18.14 0.44 6.21
N PHE A 91 17.87 -0.20 7.34
CA PHE A 91 18.87 -1.03 8.04
C PHE A 91 19.41 -2.17 7.17
N ILE A 92 18.54 -2.84 6.41
CA ILE A 92 18.94 -3.94 5.52
C ILE A 92 19.87 -3.43 4.42
N ILE A 93 19.49 -2.34 3.76
CA ILE A 93 20.28 -1.76 2.66
C ILE A 93 21.59 -1.16 3.18
N THR A 94 21.53 -0.33 4.23
CA THR A 94 22.72 0.28 4.83
C THR A 94 23.67 -0.76 5.39
N GLY A 95 23.16 -1.78 6.10
CA GLY A 95 23.97 -2.87 6.62
C GLY A 95 24.70 -3.63 5.52
N GLY A 96 24.00 -3.97 4.43
CA GLY A 96 24.62 -4.61 3.26
C GLY A 96 25.68 -3.74 2.58
N THR A 97 25.42 -2.43 2.47
CA THR A 97 26.32 -1.48 1.82
C THR A 97 27.60 -1.26 2.66
N VAL A 98 27.46 -1.11 3.98
CA VAL A 98 28.60 -0.95 4.91
C VAL A 98 29.44 -2.22 4.95
N LEU A 99 28.82 -3.40 4.98
CA LEU A 99 29.55 -4.67 4.97
C LEU A 99 30.36 -4.84 3.68
N LEU A 100 29.76 -4.53 2.53
CA LEU A 100 30.45 -4.57 1.24
C LEU A 100 31.62 -3.56 1.19
N ALA A 101 31.39 -2.33 1.67
CA ALA A 101 32.41 -1.30 1.73
C ALA A 101 33.57 -1.68 2.67
N ALA A 102 33.29 -2.32 3.82
CA ALA A 102 34.29 -2.78 4.75
C ALA A 102 35.16 -3.89 4.15
N VAL A 103 34.55 -4.90 3.50
CA VAL A 103 35.28 -5.96 2.79
C VAL A 103 36.16 -5.38 1.68
N PHE A 104 35.60 -4.48 0.87
CA PHE A 104 36.34 -3.82 -0.21
C PHE A 104 37.48 -2.94 0.32
N GLY A 105 37.26 -2.24 1.44
CA GLY A 105 38.28 -1.45 2.13
C GLY A 105 39.44 -2.30 2.65
N ILE A 106 39.16 -3.45 3.27
CA ILE A 106 40.20 -4.38 3.76
C ILE A 106 41.05 -4.93 2.61
N ILE A 107 40.41 -5.40 1.53
CA ILE A 107 41.09 -5.90 0.33
C ILE A 107 41.97 -4.80 -0.29
N SER A 108 41.44 -3.59 -0.39
CA SER A 108 42.16 -2.44 -0.96
C SER A 108 43.30 -1.95 -0.06
N SER A 109 43.19 -2.10 1.26
CA SER A 109 44.24 -1.70 2.21
C SER A 109 45.48 -2.61 2.20
N SER A 110 45.38 -3.80 1.59
CA SER A 110 46.44 -4.81 1.58
C SER A 110 47.48 -4.64 0.44
N GLY A 111 47.28 -3.68 -0.47
CA GLY A 111 48.16 -3.44 -1.62
C GLY A 111 48.83 -2.06 -1.61
N SER A 112 50.07 -1.97 -2.08
CA SER A 112 50.80 -0.70 -2.27
C SER A 112 50.14 0.14 -3.38
N GLY A 113 49.17 0.98 -2.99
CA GLY A 113 48.39 1.84 -3.88
C GLY A 113 46.88 1.66 -3.79
N GLY A 114 46.39 0.68 -3.02
CA GLY A 114 44.94 0.45 -2.93
C GLY A 114 44.18 1.55 -2.16
N SER A 115 44.86 2.36 -1.35
CA SER A 115 44.28 3.59 -0.77
C SER A 115 43.97 4.66 -1.81
N TYR A 116 44.79 4.80 -2.86
CA TYR A 116 44.54 5.73 -3.97
C TYR A 116 43.39 5.25 -4.87
N VAL A 117 43.36 3.95 -5.17
CA VAL A 117 42.28 3.31 -5.94
C VAL A 117 40.95 3.42 -5.19
N PHE A 118 40.94 3.19 -3.87
CA PHE A 118 39.75 3.32 -3.04
C PHE A 118 39.16 4.73 -3.09
N GLN A 119 39.98 5.78 -2.92
CA GLN A 119 39.50 7.16 -2.97
C GLN A 119 38.96 7.58 -4.34
N LYS A 120 39.51 7.04 -5.44
CA LYS A 120 39.01 7.31 -6.79
C LYS A 120 37.73 6.56 -7.13
N ILE A 121 37.52 5.35 -6.60
CA ILE A 121 36.36 4.51 -6.89
C ILE A 121 35.15 4.84 -5.99
N LEU A 122 35.39 5.22 -4.74
CA LEU A 122 34.34 5.51 -3.75
C LEU A 122 33.23 6.48 -4.24
N PRO A 123 33.52 7.61 -4.93
CA PRO A 123 32.46 8.49 -5.41
C PRO A 123 31.57 7.86 -6.49
N TYR A 124 32.08 6.88 -7.25
CA TYR A 124 31.31 6.17 -8.27
C TYR A 124 30.46 5.03 -7.69
N MET A 125 30.78 4.52 -6.49
CA MET A 125 29.98 3.47 -5.84
C MET A 125 28.60 3.97 -5.39
N GLN A 126 28.47 5.25 -5.06
CA GLN A 126 27.22 5.83 -4.56
C GLN A 126 26.10 5.94 -5.62
N PRO A 127 26.32 6.44 -6.85
CA PRO A 127 25.28 6.40 -7.88
C PRO A 127 24.95 4.96 -8.30
N VAL A 128 25.94 4.07 -8.31
CA VAL A 128 25.74 2.63 -8.62
C VAL A 128 24.83 1.97 -7.58
N SER A 129 25.06 2.22 -6.28
CA SER A 129 24.22 1.68 -5.21
C SER A 129 22.77 2.18 -5.32
N MET A 130 22.57 3.45 -5.71
CA MET A 130 21.23 4.01 -5.93
C MET A 130 20.49 3.28 -7.07
N VAL A 131 21.16 2.98 -8.19
CA VAL A 131 20.57 2.21 -9.30
C VAL A 131 20.21 0.79 -8.85
N ILE A 132 21.06 0.14 -8.07
CA ILE A 132 20.79 -1.19 -7.51
C ILE A 132 19.55 -1.17 -6.62
N VAL A 133 19.41 -0.15 -5.77
CA VAL A 133 18.24 0.02 -4.89
C VAL A 133 16.96 0.23 -5.70
N ILE A 134 17.01 1.01 -6.78
CA ILE A 134 15.87 1.22 -7.68
C ILE A 134 15.41 -0.11 -8.29
N ILE A 135 16.36 -0.88 -8.84
CA ILE A 135 16.07 -2.19 -9.45
C ILE A 135 15.49 -3.14 -8.40
N TYR A 136 16.10 -3.16 -7.21
CA TYR A 136 15.66 -3.98 -6.09
C TYR A 136 14.22 -3.64 -5.65
N GLU A 137 13.91 -2.37 -5.35
CA GLU A 137 12.56 -1.98 -4.92
C GLU A 137 11.54 -2.23 -6.02
N THR A 138 11.88 -1.93 -7.29
CA THR A 138 10.99 -2.16 -8.44
C THR A 138 10.69 -3.65 -8.63
N TRP A 139 11.70 -4.50 -8.54
CA TRP A 139 11.54 -5.95 -8.71
C TRP A 139 10.72 -6.57 -7.57
N PHE A 140 11.05 -6.25 -6.32
CA PHE A 140 10.35 -6.77 -5.15
C PHE A 140 8.88 -6.31 -5.11
N VAL A 141 8.62 -5.02 -5.37
CA VAL A 141 7.26 -4.50 -5.40
C VAL A 141 6.48 -5.04 -6.59
N GLY A 142 7.09 -5.17 -7.77
CA GLY A 142 6.42 -5.77 -8.93
C GLY A 142 6.08 -7.26 -8.73
N ARG A 143 6.99 -8.04 -8.13
CA ARG A 143 6.82 -9.49 -7.99
C ARG A 143 6.00 -9.91 -6.76
N PHE A 144 6.24 -9.27 -5.62
CA PHE A 144 5.67 -9.64 -4.32
C PHE A 144 4.71 -8.58 -3.76
N GLY A 145 4.72 -7.36 -4.29
CA GLY A 145 3.97 -6.23 -3.74
C GLY A 145 4.60 -5.67 -2.47
N ALA A 146 5.79 -6.10 -2.07
CA ALA A 146 6.43 -5.66 -0.83
C ALA A 146 7.95 -5.82 -0.93
N THR A 147 8.68 -4.91 -0.31
CA THR A 147 10.12 -5.07 0.01
C THR A 147 10.27 -5.90 1.29
N PRO A 148 11.42 -6.53 1.57
CA PRO A 148 11.57 -7.37 2.76
C PRO A 148 11.22 -6.69 4.09
N GLY A 149 11.56 -5.43 4.31
CA GLY A 149 11.12 -4.68 5.48
C GLY A 149 9.60 -4.52 5.55
N LYS A 150 8.95 -4.28 4.41
CA LYS A 150 7.48 -4.27 4.30
C LYS A 150 6.87 -5.66 4.56
N MET A 151 7.53 -6.74 4.12
CA MET A 151 7.10 -8.11 4.39
C MET A 151 7.14 -8.44 5.87
N ILE A 152 8.20 -8.03 6.57
CA ILE A 152 8.35 -8.19 8.02
C ILE A 152 7.25 -7.42 8.76
N CYS A 153 6.95 -6.20 8.32
CA CYS A 153 5.83 -5.42 8.87
C CYS A 153 4.44 -5.94 8.45
N ARG A 154 4.35 -7.04 7.69
CA ARG A 154 3.12 -7.61 7.14
C ARG A 154 2.29 -6.58 6.37
N ILE A 155 2.95 -5.77 5.54
CA ILE A 155 2.28 -4.80 4.68
C ILE A 155 2.59 -5.07 3.21
N LYS A 156 1.62 -4.78 2.35
CA LYS A 156 1.69 -5.02 0.91
C LYS A 156 1.13 -3.82 0.15
N VAL A 157 1.78 -3.49 -0.95
CA VAL A 157 1.36 -2.49 -1.92
C VAL A 157 0.49 -3.18 -2.98
N VAL A 158 -0.68 -2.62 -3.21
CA VAL A 158 -1.66 -3.07 -4.19
C VAL A 158 -2.09 -1.90 -5.07
N THR A 159 -2.66 -2.18 -6.24
CA THR A 159 -3.32 -1.14 -7.05
C THR A 159 -4.60 -0.65 -6.36
N ALA A 160 -5.22 0.41 -6.88
CA ALA A 160 -6.53 0.85 -6.41
C ALA A 160 -7.54 -0.32 -6.35
N ASP A 161 -7.53 -1.18 -7.36
CA ASP A 161 -8.39 -2.37 -7.50
C ASP A 161 -7.95 -3.56 -6.63
N GLY A 162 -6.95 -3.41 -5.75
CA GLY A 162 -6.39 -4.48 -4.92
C GLY A 162 -5.52 -5.50 -5.67
N GLY A 163 -5.30 -5.26 -6.96
CA GLY A 163 -4.46 -6.08 -7.83
C GLY A 163 -2.96 -5.93 -7.55
N ARG A 164 -2.17 -6.70 -8.31
CA ARG A 164 -0.70 -6.62 -8.26
C ARG A 164 -0.22 -5.34 -8.96
N VAL A 165 0.82 -4.73 -8.43
CA VAL A 165 1.44 -3.54 -9.02
C VAL A 165 2.33 -3.95 -10.21
N SER A 166 2.16 -3.30 -11.36
CA SER A 166 3.03 -3.52 -12.52
C SER A 166 4.44 -2.95 -12.28
N TYR A 167 5.45 -3.51 -12.95
CA TYR A 167 6.84 -3.03 -12.80
C TYR A 167 7.00 -1.54 -13.15
N LEU A 168 6.32 -1.05 -14.19
CA LEU A 168 6.37 0.36 -14.56
C LEU A 168 5.76 1.27 -13.48
N ARG A 169 4.63 0.84 -12.88
CA ARG A 169 4.00 1.56 -11.78
C ARG A 169 4.84 1.49 -10.51
N ALA A 170 5.54 0.38 -10.26
CA ALA A 170 6.48 0.25 -9.15
C ALA A 170 7.70 1.19 -9.31
N PHE A 171 8.25 1.31 -10.52
CA PHE A 171 9.33 2.25 -10.84
C PHE A 171 8.89 3.71 -10.67
N GLY A 172 7.72 4.09 -11.23
CA GLY A 172 7.15 5.43 -11.03
C GLY A 172 6.90 5.75 -9.56
N ARG A 173 6.48 4.74 -8.78
CA ARG A 173 6.28 4.87 -7.32
C ARG A 173 7.58 5.10 -6.57
N TYR A 174 8.71 4.52 -7.00
CA TYR A 174 10.03 4.85 -6.46
C TYR A 174 10.37 6.32 -6.68
N PHE A 175 10.21 6.81 -7.91
CA PHE A 175 10.51 8.21 -8.24
C PHE A 175 9.62 9.19 -7.47
N ALA A 176 8.32 8.89 -7.36
CA ALA A 176 7.40 9.67 -6.55
C ALA A 176 7.75 9.64 -5.05
N THR A 177 8.30 8.51 -4.55
CA THR A 177 8.81 8.39 -3.19
C THR A 177 10.07 9.25 -3.00
N PHE A 178 10.97 9.25 -3.98
CA PHE A 178 12.18 10.08 -3.97
C PHE A 178 11.83 11.57 -3.96
N LEU A 179 10.90 11.99 -4.82
CA LEU A 179 10.37 13.36 -4.81
C LEU A 179 9.73 13.71 -3.46
N SER A 180 8.97 12.78 -2.88
CA SER A 180 8.39 12.94 -1.55
C SER A 180 9.44 13.08 -0.43
N GLY A 181 10.64 12.52 -0.61
CA GLY A 181 11.77 12.68 0.31
C GLY A 181 12.42 14.05 0.21
N ILE A 182 12.57 14.58 -1.01
CA ILE A 182 13.13 15.93 -1.26
C ILE A 182 12.26 17.01 -0.61
N ILE A 183 10.93 16.88 -0.65
CA ILE A 183 9.98 17.82 -0.05
C ILE A 183 9.80 17.64 1.48
N LEU A 184 10.87 17.30 2.22
CA LEU A 184 10.86 17.13 3.69
C LEU A 184 9.89 16.05 4.21
N CYS A 185 9.65 14.98 3.47
CA CYS A 185 8.75 13.90 3.87
C CYS A 185 7.29 14.32 4.14
N ILE A 186 6.87 15.51 3.68
CA ILE A 186 5.48 16.01 3.84
C ILE A 186 4.49 15.00 3.25
N GLY A 187 4.83 14.39 2.12
CA GLY A 187 3.99 13.37 1.48
C GLY A 187 3.79 12.10 2.30
N TYR A 188 4.63 11.83 3.30
CA TYR A 188 4.42 10.76 4.27
C TYR A 188 3.48 11.20 5.39
N ILE A 189 3.60 12.43 5.88
CA ILE A 189 2.73 13.00 6.93
C ILE A 189 1.27 13.03 6.46
N MET A 190 1.02 13.27 5.16
CA MET A 190 -0.32 13.18 4.57
C MET A 190 -1.01 11.83 4.84
N ALA A 191 -0.26 10.73 4.87
CA ALA A 191 -0.82 9.40 5.17
C ALA A 191 -1.31 9.24 6.62
N ALA A 192 -0.94 10.16 7.53
CA ALA A 192 -1.42 10.18 8.90
C ALA A 192 -2.82 10.82 9.03
N PHE A 193 -3.16 11.75 8.13
CA PHE A 193 -4.40 12.53 8.16
C PHE A 193 -5.43 12.10 7.10
N ASP A 194 -5.04 11.26 6.15
CA ASP A 194 -5.91 10.74 5.11
C ASP A 194 -6.74 9.54 5.60
N GLY A 195 -8.06 9.54 5.36
CA GLY A 195 -8.96 8.45 5.79
C GLY A 195 -8.59 7.08 5.21
N GLN A 196 -8.01 7.05 4.01
CA GLN A 196 -7.51 5.84 3.35
C GLN A 196 -5.99 5.67 3.52
N LYS A 197 -5.39 6.50 4.39
CA LYS A 197 -3.99 6.50 4.78
C LYS A 197 -3.04 6.56 3.59
N ARG A 198 -3.40 7.26 2.50
CA ARG A 198 -2.59 7.33 1.27
C ARG A 198 -1.50 8.39 1.37
N ALA A 199 -0.28 8.03 1.01
CA ALA A 199 0.82 8.99 0.87
C ALA A 199 0.79 9.69 -0.50
N LEU A 200 1.57 10.76 -0.68
CA LEU A 200 1.66 11.49 -1.95
C LEU A 200 2.01 10.57 -3.13
N HIS A 201 3.05 9.75 -2.96
CA HIS A 201 3.48 8.78 -3.97
C HIS A 201 2.43 7.70 -4.27
N ASP A 202 1.61 7.35 -3.28
CA ASP A 202 0.52 6.39 -3.47
C ASP A 202 -0.62 7.00 -4.29
N ARG A 203 -0.91 8.30 -4.10
CA ARG A 203 -1.89 9.04 -4.89
C ARG A 203 -1.45 9.20 -6.35
N ILE A 204 -0.19 9.58 -6.58
CA ILE A 204 0.37 9.75 -7.94
C ILE A 204 0.33 8.43 -8.71
N CYS A 205 0.61 7.31 -8.05
CA CYS A 205 0.69 6.00 -8.71
C CYS A 205 -0.60 5.18 -8.64
N SER A 206 -1.70 5.73 -8.10
CA SER A 206 -2.95 4.98 -7.84
C SER A 206 -2.71 3.64 -7.14
N THR A 207 -1.90 3.67 -6.08
CA THR A 207 -1.58 2.50 -5.25
C THR A 207 -2.07 2.69 -3.82
N ARG A 208 -2.24 1.59 -3.10
CA ARG A 208 -2.61 1.58 -1.68
C ARG A 208 -1.72 0.59 -0.93
N VAL A 209 -1.46 0.86 0.35
CA VAL A 209 -0.75 -0.08 1.23
C VAL A 209 -1.72 -0.69 2.22
N ILE A 210 -1.86 -2.01 2.14
CA ILE A 210 -2.74 -2.82 2.97
C ILE A 210 -1.91 -3.63 3.95
N ARG A 211 -2.50 -3.95 5.10
CA ARG A 211 -1.96 -4.90 6.06
C ARG A 211 -2.44 -6.31 5.70
N LYS A 212 -1.51 -7.25 5.71
CA LYS A 212 -1.76 -8.68 5.50
C LYS A 212 -2.18 -9.34 6.81
#